data_AF-A0AAD4YVZ7-F1
#
_entry.id   AF-A0AAD4YVZ7-F1
#
_cell.length_a   1.000
_cell.length_b   1.000
_cell.length_c   1.000
_cell.angle_alpha   90.00
_cell.angle_beta   90.00
_cell.angle_gamma   90.00
#
_symmetry.space_group_name_H-M   'P 1'
#
loop_
_entity.id
_entity.type
_entity.pdbx_description
1 polymer ?
#
loop_
_entity_poly.entity_id
_entity_poly.type
_entity_poly.pdbx_seq_one_letter_code
_entity_poly.pdbx_strand_id
1 'polypeptide(L)'
;MVKQMVISEQWDIYKEDDVVKARTVKEKILDECFWEDIDYILNCTSPIYEMLRLSDTDMPCLHLIYEWWDSMIEKVKTIIYRKERKQLNEESMFFNVVHEILVDRWTKSSTPLHCFAYSLNPKYYCKEWLDMAPNRCPPHKDIEITRERKKCIERFFSNEVERRAVNEEYASFSACIEDFSGMDSMKDRGFMAPVKWWVIHGASTPKLQTIALKLLGHPSSSSCCERNWSTYNFIHSIKRNKITPERAEDLVFVHSNLRLLSRKRPEYKEGETHMWDVGGNAFNSMDLKNAGVLEITNLSLDEPDLEGIIFTHDE
;
A
#
# COMPACT_ATOMS: atom_id res chain seq x y z
N MET A 1 -22.48 6.57 -19.79
CA MET A 1 -23.42 7.31 -18.94
C MET A 1 -23.35 8.83 -19.16
N VAL A 2 -22.25 9.53 -18.85
CA VAL A 2 -22.17 11.02 -18.95
C VAL A 2 -22.37 11.55 -20.38
N LYS A 3 -21.79 10.91 -21.40
CA LYS A 3 -22.04 11.27 -22.82
C LYS A 3 -23.51 11.12 -23.22
N GLN A 4 -24.19 10.07 -22.76
CA GLN A 4 -25.62 9.86 -23.05
C GLN A 4 -26.50 10.89 -22.35
N MET A 5 -26.11 11.33 -21.15
CA MET A 5 -26.83 12.36 -20.39
C MET A 5 -26.93 13.68 -21.16
N VAL A 6 -25.84 14.17 -21.77
CA VAL A 6 -25.83 15.43 -22.53
C VAL A 6 -26.45 15.35 -23.93
N ILE A 7 -26.73 14.12 -24.39
CA ILE A 7 -27.44 13.84 -25.65
C ILE A 7 -28.95 13.66 -25.41
N SER A 8 -29.36 13.38 -24.18
CA SER A 8 -30.77 13.16 -23.83
C SER A 8 -31.63 14.42 -23.93
N GLU A 9 -32.92 14.23 -24.22
CA GLU A 9 -33.92 15.32 -24.23
C GLU A 9 -34.05 15.99 -22.85
N GLN A 10 -33.73 15.27 -21.77
CA GLN A 10 -33.74 15.79 -20.41
C GLN A 10 -32.66 16.86 -20.16
N TRP A 11 -31.59 16.88 -20.97
CA TRP A 11 -30.54 17.91 -20.88
C TRP A 11 -31.06 19.29 -21.28
N ASP A 12 -32.07 19.36 -22.18
CA ASP A 12 -32.65 20.64 -22.61
C ASP A 12 -33.43 21.33 -21.48
N ILE A 13 -33.87 20.59 -20.45
CA ILE A 13 -34.52 21.15 -19.25
C ILE A 13 -33.50 21.96 -18.42
N TYR A 14 -32.25 21.49 -18.31
CA TYR A 14 -31.18 22.16 -17.54
C TYR A 14 -30.55 23.36 -18.27
N LYS A 15 -30.87 23.54 -19.54
CA LYS A 15 -30.33 24.58 -20.40
C LYS A 15 -30.97 25.95 -20.16
N GLU A 16 -32.18 25.99 -19.58
CA GLU A 16 -32.96 27.22 -19.40
C GLU A 16 -32.31 28.23 -18.43
N ASP A 17 -31.55 27.74 -17.45
CA ASP A 17 -30.87 28.59 -16.45
C ASP A 17 -29.63 29.31 -17.00
N ASP A 18 -28.81 28.63 -17.81
CA ASP A 18 -27.61 29.20 -18.44
C ASP A 18 -27.24 28.44 -19.73
N VAL A 19 -27.80 28.91 -20.83
CA VAL A 19 -27.64 28.31 -22.17
C VAL A 19 -26.19 28.28 -22.64
N VAL A 20 -25.38 29.28 -22.26
CA VAL A 20 -23.99 29.40 -22.70
C VAL A 20 -23.16 28.33 -21.99
N LYS A 21 -23.29 28.24 -20.67
CA LYS A 21 -22.59 27.24 -19.87
C LYS A 21 -23.01 25.81 -20.21
N ALA A 22 -24.30 25.56 -20.41
CA ALA A 22 -24.81 24.26 -20.82
C ALA A 22 -24.24 23.81 -22.18
N ARG A 23 -24.06 24.75 -23.13
CA ARG A 23 -23.42 24.47 -24.42
C ARG A 23 -21.94 24.10 -24.23
N THR A 24 -21.19 24.90 -23.47
CA THR A 24 -19.76 24.63 -23.21
C THR A 24 -19.55 23.27 -22.54
N VAL A 25 -20.40 22.90 -21.58
CA VAL A 25 -20.36 21.58 -20.92
C VAL A 25 -20.64 20.45 -21.92
N LYS A 26 -21.67 20.61 -22.76
CA LYS A 26 -22.01 19.62 -23.80
C LYS A 26 -20.87 19.44 -24.81
N GLU A 27 -20.31 20.54 -25.30
CA GLU A 27 -19.15 20.53 -26.21
C GLU A 27 -17.97 19.80 -25.56
N LYS A 28 -17.68 20.08 -24.28
CA LYS A 28 -16.55 19.45 -23.59
C LYS A 28 -16.75 17.96 -23.29
N ILE A 29 -17.98 17.55 -22.96
CA ILE A 29 -18.30 16.14 -22.72
C ILE A 29 -18.31 15.33 -24.01
N LEU A 30 -18.59 15.95 -25.16
CA LEU A 30 -18.58 15.28 -26.47
C LEU A 30 -17.19 15.29 -27.14
N ASP A 31 -16.27 16.13 -26.68
CA ASP A 31 -14.87 16.20 -27.12
C ASP A 31 -14.12 14.89 -26.79
N GLU A 32 -13.65 14.18 -27.82
CA GLU A 32 -12.89 12.93 -27.65
C GLU A 32 -11.51 13.18 -27.05
N CYS A 33 -10.83 14.27 -27.44
CA CYS A 33 -9.52 14.63 -26.91
C CYS A 33 -9.59 14.93 -25.41
N PHE A 34 -10.70 15.50 -24.94
CA PHE A 34 -10.93 15.68 -23.51
C PHE A 34 -10.88 14.35 -22.75
N TRP A 35 -11.56 13.32 -23.25
CA TRP A 35 -11.56 12.01 -22.58
C TRP A 35 -10.23 11.29 -22.69
N GLU A 36 -9.51 11.43 -23.82
CA GLU A 36 -8.14 10.90 -23.94
C GLU A 36 -7.18 11.52 -22.92
N ASP A 37 -7.36 12.80 -22.59
CA ASP A 37 -6.56 13.48 -21.57
C ASP A 37 -6.97 13.05 -20.15
N ILE A 38 -8.26 12.84 -19.90
CA ILE A 38 -8.74 12.27 -18.63
C ILE A 38 -8.18 10.85 -18.44
N ASP A 39 -8.27 10.00 -19.45
CA ASP A 39 -7.74 8.63 -19.40
C ASP A 39 -6.23 8.65 -19.16
N TYR A 40 -5.51 9.58 -19.79
CA TYR A 40 -4.08 9.75 -19.55
C TYR A 40 -3.79 10.14 -18.08
N ILE A 41 -4.52 11.09 -17.51
CA ILE A 41 -4.37 11.50 -16.10
C ILE A 41 -4.67 10.33 -15.16
N LEU A 42 -5.76 9.60 -15.39
CA LEU A 42 -6.13 8.43 -14.59
C LEU A 42 -5.05 7.35 -14.67
N ASN A 43 -4.57 7.03 -15.87
CA ASN A 43 -3.49 6.07 -16.05
C ASN A 43 -2.20 6.53 -15.33
N CYS A 44 -1.81 7.81 -15.46
CA CYS A 44 -0.64 8.34 -14.75
C CYS A 44 -0.78 8.29 -13.23
N THR A 45 -1.98 8.48 -12.69
CA THR A 45 -2.23 8.53 -11.23
C THR A 45 -2.55 7.16 -10.62
N SER A 46 -3.00 6.18 -11.39
CA SER A 46 -3.36 4.83 -10.90
C SER A 46 -2.22 4.15 -10.16
N PRO A 47 -0.96 4.10 -10.67
CA PRO A 47 0.14 3.45 -9.95
C PRO A 47 0.42 4.08 -8.58
N ILE A 48 0.27 5.41 -8.48
CA ILE A 48 0.46 6.17 -7.23
C ILE A 48 -0.66 5.80 -6.25
N TYR A 49 -1.90 5.85 -6.71
CA TYR A 49 -3.07 5.50 -5.92
C TYR A 49 -3.02 4.06 -5.41
N GLU A 50 -2.73 3.10 -6.29
CA GLU A 50 -2.58 1.68 -5.94
C GLU A 50 -1.50 1.47 -4.87
N MET A 51 -0.32 2.09 -5.03
CA MET A 51 0.76 1.96 -4.07
C MET A 51 0.37 2.51 -2.70
N LEU A 52 -0.26 3.69 -2.66
CA LEU A 52 -0.74 4.30 -1.42
C LEU A 52 -1.75 3.38 -0.73
N ARG A 53 -2.73 2.85 -1.46
CA ARG A 53 -3.71 1.92 -0.91
C ARG A 53 -3.09 0.65 -0.34
N LEU A 54 -2.12 0.05 -1.03
CA LEU A 54 -1.44 -1.15 -0.53
C LEU A 54 -0.62 -0.85 0.75
N SER A 55 0.00 0.34 0.81
CA SER A 55 0.73 0.77 2.00
C SER A 55 -0.16 1.09 3.19
N ASP A 56 -1.42 1.45 2.93
CA ASP A 56 -2.38 1.90 3.93
C ASP A 56 -3.22 0.79 4.57
N THR A 57 -2.64 -0.41 4.67
CA THR A 57 -3.29 -1.59 5.26
C THR A 57 -2.67 -1.95 6.61
N ASP A 58 -3.41 -2.72 7.42
CA ASP A 58 -2.88 -3.32 8.65
C ASP A 58 -1.91 -4.51 8.38
N MET A 59 -1.68 -4.82 7.10
CA MET A 59 -0.87 -5.95 6.71
C MET A 59 0.62 -5.63 6.84
N PRO A 60 1.46 -6.61 7.18
CA PRO A 60 2.90 -6.41 7.21
C PRO A 60 3.44 -6.04 5.81
N CYS A 61 3.80 -4.77 5.63
CA CYS A 61 4.18 -4.23 4.32
C CYS A 61 5.43 -3.34 4.33
N LEU A 62 6.04 -3.08 5.50
CA LEU A 62 7.24 -2.24 5.62
C LEU A 62 8.37 -2.68 4.65
N HIS A 63 8.53 -3.99 4.49
CA HIS A 63 9.53 -4.63 3.64
C HIS A 63 9.21 -4.59 2.14
N LEU A 64 8.00 -4.16 1.77
CA LEU A 64 7.52 -4.05 0.39
C LEU A 64 7.53 -2.60 -0.11
N ILE A 65 7.49 -1.63 0.80
CA ILE A 65 7.45 -0.19 0.47
C ILE A 65 8.55 0.20 -0.51
N TYR A 66 9.76 -0.33 -0.33
CA TYR A 66 10.85 0.07 -1.21
C TYR A 66 10.57 -0.29 -2.68
N GLU A 67 10.25 -1.57 -2.92
CA GLU A 67 9.90 -2.08 -4.25
C GLU A 67 8.65 -1.42 -4.83
N TRP A 68 7.65 -1.13 -3.99
CA TRP A 68 6.40 -0.54 -4.47
C TRP A 68 6.60 0.87 -5.02
N TRP A 69 7.46 1.66 -4.41
CA TRP A 69 7.81 2.97 -4.95
C TRP A 69 8.64 2.88 -6.23
N ASP A 70 9.65 2.02 -6.26
CA ASP A 70 10.47 1.80 -7.46
C ASP A 70 9.59 1.36 -8.64
N SER A 71 8.73 0.35 -8.42
CA SER A 71 7.78 -0.13 -9.42
C SER A 71 6.74 0.93 -9.81
N MET A 72 6.25 1.73 -8.86
CA MET A 72 5.30 2.81 -9.14
C MET A 72 5.93 3.86 -10.05
N ILE A 73 7.16 4.31 -9.75
CA ILE A 73 7.89 5.30 -10.55
C ILE A 73 8.10 4.77 -11.97
N GLU A 74 8.51 3.51 -12.13
CA GLU A 74 8.69 2.89 -13.45
C GLU A 74 7.37 2.74 -14.23
N LYS A 75 6.26 2.42 -13.57
CA LYS A 75 4.93 2.42 -14.20
C LYS A 75 4.53 3.82 -14.68
N VAL A 76 4.69 4.83 -13.83
CA VAL A 76 4.41 6.24 -14.19
C VAL A 76 5.27 6.68 -15.38
N LYS A 77 6.57 6.34 -15.35
CA LYS A 77 7.49 6.59 -16.47
C LYS A 77 6.99 5.98 -17.77
N THR A 78 6.62 4.70 -17.73
CA THR A 78 6.14 3.95 -18.91
C THR A 78 4.92 4.62 -19.54
N ILE A 79 3.99 5.11 -18.71
CA ILE A 79 2.75 5.76 -19.19
C ILE A 79 3.07 7.13 -19.83
N ILE A 80 3.93 7.92 -19.19
CA ILE A 80 4.36 9.23 -19.73
C ILE A 80 5.08 9.04 -21.07
N TYR A 81 6.04 8.12 -21.13
CA TYR A 81 6.82 7.86 -22.35
C TYR A 81 5.93 7.36 -23.48
N ARG A 82 4.90 6.57 -23.18
CA ARG A 82 3.92 6.13 -24.17
C ARG A 82 3.13 7.30 -24.78
N LYS A 83 2.68 8.27 -23.97
CA LYS A 83 1.99 9.48 -24.45
C LYS A 83 2.93 10.38 -25.25
N GLU A 84 4.20 10.50 -24.83
CA GLU A 84 5.23 11.25 -25.56
C GLU A 84 5.78 10.52 -26.81
N ARG A 85 5.41 9.25 -27.01
CA ARG A 85 5.94 8.36 -28.07
C ARG A 85 7.46 8.21 -28.02
N LYS A 86 8.01 8.12 -26.81
CA LYS A 86 9.44 7.99 -26.53
C LYS A 86 9.84 6.58 -26.16
N GLN A 87 11.09 6.24 -26.47
CA GLN A 87 11.74 5.02 -25.98
C GLN A 87 12.27 5.25 -24.55
N LEU A 88 12.34 4.21 -23.72
CA LEU A 88 12.71 4.32 -22.28
C LEU A 88 14.13 4.86 -22.02
N ASN A 89 14.99 4.86 -23.04
CA ASN A 89 16.35 5.41 -23.01
C ASN A 89 16.42 6.88 -23.45
N GLU A 90 15.33 7.46 -23.95
CA GLU A 90 15.25 8.85 -24.34
C GLU A 90 14.96 9.75 -23.13
N GLU A 91 15.30 11.03 -23.22
CA GLU A 91 15.02 12.00 -22.17
C GLU A 91 13.60 12.57 -22.29
N SER A 92 12.91 12.70 -21.15
CA SER A 92 11.62 13.37 -21.05
C SER A 92 11.66 14.47 -20.00
N MET A 93 11.58 15.73 -20.46
CA MET A 93 11.53 16.90 -19.57
C MET A 93 10.32 16.85 -18.64
N PHE A 94 9.17 16.36 -19.12
CA PHE A 94 7.99 16.21 -18.29
C PHE A 94 8.18 15.12 -17.23
N PHE A 95 8.70 13.94 -17.63
CA PHE A 95 9.01 12.90 -16.65
C PHE A 95 10.05 13.36 -15.64
N ASN A 96 11.07 14.12 -16.04
CA ASN A 96 12.08 14.63 -15.11
C ASN A 96 11.43 15.44 -13.98
N VAL A 97 10.50 16.35 -14.30
CA VAL A 97 9.75 17.12 -13.30
C VAL A 97 8.89 16.21 -12.42
N VAL A 98 8.17 15.26 -13.01
CA VAL A 98 7.34 14.30 -12.24
C VAL A 98 8.21 13.44 -11.32
N HIS A 99 9.33 12.96 -11.82
CA HIS A 99 10.30 12.13 -11.11
C HIS A 99 10.89 12.89 -9.92
N GLU A 100 11.29 14.15 -10.09
CA GLU A 100 11.73 15.01 -8.99
C GLU A 100 10.66 15.11 -7.89
N ILE A 101 9.39 15.35 -8.25
CA ILE A 101 8.29 15.41 -7.28
C ILE A 101 8.13 14.07 -6.55
N LEU A 102 8.17 12.94 -7.27
CA LEU A 102 8.03 11.61 -6.68
C LEU A 102 9.21 11.29 -5.75
N VAL A 103 10.44 11.60 -6.14
CA VAL A 103 11.65 11.42 -5.31
C VAL A 103 11.62 12.33 -4.08
N ASP A 104 11.19 13.58 -4.20
CA ASP A 104 11.03 14.50 -3.08
C ASP A 104 9.99 14.03 -2.06
N ARG A 105 8.96 13.30 -2.52
CA ARG A 105 7.98 12.66 -1.64
C ARG A 105 8.55 11.40 -1.01
N TRP A 106 9.15 10.54 -1.81
CA TRP A 106 9.81 9.32 -1.37
C TRP A 106 10.88 9.59 -0.31
N THR A 107 11.75 10.57 -0.49
CA THR A 107 12.82 10.90 0.47
C THR A 107 12.30 11.35 1.83
N LYS A 108 11.05 11.83 1.92
CA LYS A 108 10.39 12.18 3.18
C LYS A 108 9.75 10.97 3.86
N SER A 109 9.29 9.98 3.09
CA SER A 109 8.62 8.77 3.61
C SER A 109 9.55 7.57 3.76
N SER A 110 10.63 7.51 3.00
CA SER A 110 11.62 6.44 3.01
C SER A 110 12.61 6.68 4.14
N THR A 111 12.92 5.62 4.86
CA THR A 111 13.82 5.67 6.02
C THR A 111 14.81 4.51 5.88
N PRO A 112 15.98 4.58 6.54
CA PRO A 112 16.90 3.46 6.61
C PRO A 112 16.24 2.14 7.04
N LEU A 113 15.15 2.21 7.80
CA LEU A 113 14.36 1.06 8.25
C LEU A 113 13.67 0.34 7.09
N HIS A 114 13.11 1.08 6.12
CA HIS A 114 12.49 0.52 4.92
C HIS A 114 13.53 -0.26 4.09
N CYS A 115 14.70 0.33 3.87
CA CYS A 115 15.79 -0.32 3.14
C CYS A 115 16.32 -1.56 3.87
N PHE A 116 16.35 -1.54 5.21
CA PHE A 116 16.73 -2.70 5.99
C PHE A 116 15.68 -3.81 5.93
N ALA A 117 14.39 -3.48 6.08
CA ALA A 117 13.30 -4.44 5.95
C ALA A 117 13.25 -5.06 4.55
N TYR A 118 13.42 -4.25 3.51
CA TYR A 118 13.57 -4.69 2.11
C TYR A 118 14.75 -5.66 1.97
N SER A 119 15.92 -5.34 2.55
CA SER A 119 17.10 -6.22 2.54
C SER A 119 16.85 -7.57 3.24
N LEU A 120 15.86 -7.70 4.10
CA LEU A 120 15.56 -8.95 4.81
C LEU A 120 14.49 -9.79 4.10
N ASN A 121 13.88 -9.31 3.01
CA ASN A 121 12.89 -10.09 2.28
C ASN A 121 13.60 -11.08 1.32
N PRO A 122 13.48 -12.41 1.52
CA PRO A 122 14.17 -13.41 0.71
C PRO A 122 13.78 -13.38 -0.77
N LYS A 123 12.56 -12.92 -1.10
CA LYS A 123 12.05 -12.80 -2.47
C LYS A 123 12.98 -12.01 -3.37
N TYR A 124 13.63 -10.95 -2.86
CA TYR A 124 14.52 -10.09 -3.65
C TYR A 124 15.89 -10.72 -3.95
N TYR A 125 16.10 -11.95 -3.50
CA TYR A 125 17.27 -12.76 -3.79
C TYR A 125 16.93 -13.98 -4.66
N CYS A 126 15.65 -14.21 -4.98
CA CYS A 126 15.24 -15.35 -5.79
C CYS A 126 15.37 -15.03 -7.28
N LYS A 127 15.64 -16.06 -8.08
CA LYS A 127 15.87 -15.91 -9.51
C LYS A 127 14.61 -15.43 -10.23
N GLU A 128 13.45 -15.93 -9.81
CA GLU A 128 12.15 -15.60 -10.39
C GLU A 128 11.86 -14.10 -10.33
N TRP A 129 12.24 -13.40 -9.25
CA TRP A 129 12.06 -11.96 -9.12
C TRP A 129 13.12 -11.16 -9.89
N LEU A 130 14.38 -11.62 -9.85
CA LEU A 130 15.51 -10.97 -10.53
C LEU A 130 15.35 -11.00 -12.06
N ASP A 131 14.85 -12.11 -12.60
CA ASP A 131 14.69 -12.28 -14.05
C ASP A 131 13.50 -11.49 -14.64
N MET A 132 12.62 -10.92 -13.81
CA MET A 132 11.47 -10.13 -14.30
C MET A 132 11.88 -8.80 -14.94
N ALA A 133 13.03 -8.24 -14.58
CA ALA A 133 13.49 -6.98 -15.15
C ALA A 133 15.03 -6.86 -15.12
N PRO A 134 15.66 -6.35 -16.18
CA PRO A 134 17.13 -6.37 -16.34
C PRO A 134 17.87 -5.45 -15.37
N ASN A 135 17.18 -4.45 -14.79
CA ASN A 135 17.73 -3.51 -13.81
C ASN A 135 17.67 -4.03 -12.37
N ARG A 136 16.99 -5.16 -12.12
CA ARG A 136 16.89 -5.71 -10.76
C ARG A 136 18.20 -6.33 -10.33
N CYS A 137 18.58 -6.03 -9.09
CA CYS A 137 19.70 -6.66 -8.44
C CYS A 137 19.34 -7.00 -6.98
N PRO A 138 19.99 -8.02 -6.39
CA PRO A 138 19.67 -8.38 -5.02
C PRO A 138 20.12 -7.26 -4.05
N PRO A 139 19.42 -7.05 -2.93
CA PRO A 139 19.63 -5.90 -2.03
C PRO A 139 21.06 -5.72 -1.48
N HIS A 140 21.86 -6.79 -1.47
CA HIS A 140 23.25 -6.74 -1.04
C HIS A 140 24.24 -6.23 -2.11
N LYS A 141 23.82 -6.17 -3.38
CA LYS A 141 24.58 -5.60 -4.50
C LYS A 141 24.18 -4.16 -4.82
N ASP A 142 23.01 -3.73 -4.38
CA ASP A 142 22.57 -2.35 -4.47
C ASP A 142 23.32 -1.47 -3.46
N ILE A 143 23.97 -0.42 -3.97
CA ILE A 143 24.80 0.49 -3.16
C ILE A 143 23.98 1.41 -2.26
N GLU A 144 22.82 1.87 -2.73
CA GLU A 144 21.92 2.74 -1.97
C GLU A 144 21.32 1.94 -0.81
N ILE A 145 20.73 0.78 -1.11
CA ILE A 145 20.15 -0.11 -0.10
C ILE A 145 21.20 -0.53 0.93
N THR A 146 22.41 -0.85 0.48
CA THR A 146 23.50 -1.23 1.40
C THR A 146 23.91 -0.09 2.31
N ARG A 147 23.97 1.14 1.80
CA ARG A 147 24.31 2.33 2.61
C ARG A 147 23.23 2.59 3.66
N GLU A 148 21.96 2.56 3.27
CA GLU A 148 20.85 2.81 4.17
C GLU A 148 20.69 1.69 5.21
N ARG A 149 20.86 0.41 4.82
CA ARG A 149 20.92 -0.71 5.76
C ARG A 149 22.01 -0.51 6.82
N LYS A 150 23.22 -0.12 6.41
CA LYS A 150 24.33 0.13 7.35
C LYS A 150 24.00 1.24 8.34
N LYS A 151 23.49 2.39 7.86
CA LYS A 151 23.01 3.47 8.73
C LYS A 151 21.96 2.99 9.73
N CYS A 152 21.03 2.13 9.28
CA CYS A 152 20.00 1.56 10.13
C CYS A 152 20.63 0.69 11.24
N ILE A 153 21.50 -0.26 10.88
CA ILE A 153 22.17 -1.15 11.84
C ILE A 153 23.01 -0.33 12.85
N GLU A 154 23.71 0.70 12.39
CA GLU A 154 24.48 1.61 13.25
C GLU A 154 23.61 2.34 14.28
N ARG A 155 22.39 2.71 13.89
CA ARG A 155 21.42 3.36 14.78
C ARG A 155 20.78 2.39 15.76
N PHE A 156 20.50 1.15 15.35
CA PHE A 156 19.87 0.15 16.20
C PHE A 156 20.81 -0.41 17.27
N PHE A 157 22.10 -0.57 16.94
CA PHE A 157 23.07 -1.22 17.81
C PHE A 157 24.23 -0.28 18.12
N SER A 158 24.27 0.25 19.34
CA SER A 158 25.39 1.10 19.79
C SER A 158 26.68 0.31 20.00
N ASN A 159 26.58 -1.00 20.26
CA ASN A 159 27.72 -1.89 20.49
C ASN A 159 28.32 -2.39 19.15
N GLU A 160 29.61 -2.14 18.93
CA GLU A 160 30.31 -2.56 17.72
C GLU A 160 30.34 -4.09 17.53
N VAL A 161 30.50 -4.86 18.61
CA VAL A 161 30.54 -6.33 18.57
C VAL A 161 29.19 -6.88 18.11
N GLU A 162 28.09 -6.29 18.58
CA GLU A 162 26.75 -6.68 18.15
C GLU A 162 26.50 -6.31 16.69
N ARG A 163 26.89 -5.10 16.27
CA ARG A 163 26.82 -4.69 14.86
C ARG A 163 27.58 -5.64 13.96
N ARG A 164 28.78 -6.06 14.36
CA ARG A 164 29.61 -6.98 13.56
C ARG A 164 28.93 -8.34 13.43
N ALA A 165 28.44 -8.90 14.53
CA ALA A 165 27.71 -10.18 14.51
C ALA A 165 26.48 -10.13 13.60
N VAL A 166 25.67 -9.06 13.67
CA VAL A 166 24.49 -8.91 12.78
C VAL A 166 24.91 -8.78 11.31
N ASN A 167 26.01 -8.08 11.01
CA ASN A 167 26.51 -7.97 9.65
C ASN A 167 27.07 -9.30 9.10
N GLU A 168 27.72 -10.10 9.95
CA GLU A 168 28.19 -11.45 9.59
C GLU A 168 27.00 -12.36 9.29
N GLU A 169 25.99 -12.39 10.16
CA GLU A 169 24.75 -13.13 9.93
C GLU A 169 24.03 -12.68 8.65
N TYR A 170 23.98 -11.36 8.40
CA TYR A 170 23.41 -10.82 7.16
C TYR A 170 24.23 -11.24 5.93
N ALA A 171 25.56 -11.31 6.04
CA ALA A 171 26.41 -11.81 4.97
C ALA A 171 26.10 -13.28 4.67
N SER A 172 25.91 -14.12 5.70
CA SER A 172 25.53 -15.53 5.50
C SER A 172 24.22 -15.68 4.72
N PHE A 173 23.19 -14.95 5.12
CA PHE A 173 21.90 -14.91 4.42
C PHE A 173 22.02 -14.41 2.98
N SER A 174 22.60 -13.21 2.81
CA SER A 174 22.61 -12.50 1.53
C SER A 174 23.51 -13.15 0.48
N ALA A 175 24.63 -13.73 0.91
CA ALA A 175 25.54 -14.51 0.05
C ALA A 175 25.03 -15.93 -0.22
N CYS A 176 23.92 -16.34 0.41
CA CYS A 176 23.34 -17.67 0.25
C CYS A 176 24.34 -18.79 0.59
N ILE A 177 25.01 -18.67 1.73
CA ILE A 177 25.99 -19.66 2.22
C ILE A 177 25.42 -20.44 3.42
N GLU A 178 26.12 -21.50 3.83
CA GLU A 178 25.73 -22.35 4.97
C GLU A 178 24.28 -22.88 4.79
N ASP A 179 23.47 -22.82 5.84
CA ASP A 179 22.09 -23.33 5.86
C ASP A 179 21.18 -22.63 4.84
N PHE A 180 21.56 -21.44 4.36
CA PHE A 180 20.78 -20.73 3.33
C PHE A 180 20.98 -21.28 1.92
N SER A 181 22.06 -22.03 1.68
CA SER A 181 22.36 -22.65 0.38
C SER A 181 21.58 -23.94 0.11
N GLY A 182 20.76 -24.39 1.08
CA GLY A 182 19.86 -25.53 0.91
C GLY A 182 18.86 -25.33 -0.23
N MET A 183 18.57 -26.40 -0.97
CA MET A 183 17.64 -26.35 -2.11
C MET A 183 16.25 -25.84 -1.73
N ASP A 184 15.71 -26.28 -0.59
CA ASP A 184 14.38 -25.86 -0.12
C ASP A 184 14.40 -24.39 0.30
N SER A 185 15.42 -23.96 1.05
CA SER A 185 15.65 -22.54 1.39
C SER A 185 15.62 -21.65 0.15
N MET A 186 16.35 -22.01 -0.90
CA MET A 186 16.43 -21.22 -2.14
C MET A 186 15.10 -21.19 -2.90
N LYS A 187 14.42 -22.33 -3.04
CA LYS A 187 13.12 -22.41 -3.73
C LYS A 187 12.06 -21.61 -2.98
N ASP A 188 12.00 -21.74 -1.66
CA ASP A 188 10.97 -21.11 -0.85
C ASP A 188 11.02 -19.57 -0.87
N ARG A 189 12.16 -18.97 -1.24
CA ARG A 189 12.34 -17.50 -1.27
C ARG A 189 11.27 -16.78 -2.08
N GLY A 190 10.87 -17.35 -3.22
CA GLY A 190 9.93 -16.72 -4.16
C GLY A 190 8.46 -17.02 -3.87
N PHE A 191 8.16 -18.09 -3.13
CA PHE A 191 6.80 -18.60 -2.95
C PHE A 191 6.27 -18.45 -1.53
N MET A 192 7.16 -18.43 -0.53
CA MET A 192 6.78 -18.38 0.88
C MET A 192 6.70 -16.94 1.39
N ALA A 193 5.75 -16.68 2.30
CA ALA A 193 5.71 -15.42 3.02
C ALA A 193 7.03 -15.19 3.79
N PRO A 194 7.64 -13.99 3.71
CA PRO A 194 8.97 -13.74 4.25
C PRO A 194 9.13 -14.13 5.73
N VAL A 195 8.13 -13.82 6.56
CA VAL A 195 8.12 -14.19 7.99
C VAL A 195 8.23 -15.71 8.18
N LYS A 196 7.46 -16.50 7.42
CA LYS A 196 7.50 -17.97 7.49
C LYS A 196 8.84 -18.52 7.05
N TRP A 197 9.42 -17.95 5.99
CA TRP A 197 10.74 -18.33 5.49
C TRP A 197 11.80 -18.15 6.57
N TRP A 198 11.80 -17.01 7.27
CA TRP A 198 12.74 -16.77 8.37
C TRP A 198 12.53 -17.71 9.57
N VAL A 199 11.29 -18.12 9.87
CA VAL A 199 11.04 -19.11 10.93
C VAL A 199 11.67 -20.47 10.59
N ILE A 200 11.58 -20.90 9.33
CA ILE A 200 12.04 -22.23 8.91
C ILE A 200 13.57 -22.24 8.69
N HIS A 201 14.09 -21.26 7.97
CA HIS A 201 15.47 -21.29 7.45
C HIS A 201 16.43 -20.36 8.23
N GLY A 202 15.93 -19.52 9.13
CA GLY A 202 16.73 -18.48 9.80
C GLY A 202 17.49 -18.91 11.06
N ALA A 203 17.34 -20.16 11.52
CA ALA A 203 17.84 -20.60 12.83
C ALA A 203 19.37 -20.46 13.02
N SER A 204 20.14 -20.52 11.93
CA SER A 204 21.60 -20.32 11.92
C SER A 204 22.04 -18.87 12.14
N THR A 205 21.10 -17.92 12.08
CA THR A 205 21.35 -16.48 12.22
C THR A 205 20.39 -15.87 13.24
N PRO A 206 20.52 -16.24 14.53
CA PRO A 206 19.50 -15.93 15.54
C PRO A 206 19.28 -14.43 15.77
N LYS A 207 20.33 -13.60 15.66
CA LYS A 207 20.20 -12.16 15.86
C LYS A 207 19.47 -11.52 14.69
N LEU A 208 19.85 -11.88 13.48
CA LEU A 208 19.25 -11.41 12.24
C LEU A 208 17.80 -11.90 12.11
N GLN A 209 17.54 -13.17 12.42
CA GLN A 209 16.19 -13.75 12.44
C GLN A 209 15.27 -12.95 13.38
N THR A 210 15.75 -12.61 14.58
CA THR A 210 14.98 -11.79 15.53
C THR A 210 14.60 -10.43 14.95
N ILE A 211 15.51 -9.79 14.20
CA ILE A 211 15.25 -8.52 13.53
C ILE A 211 14.29 -8.72 12.36
N ALA A 212 14.51 -9.73 11.52
CA ALA A 212 13.71 -10.03 10.35
C ALA A 212 12.24 -10.28 10.74
N LEU A 213 11.98 -11.09 11.77
CA LEU A 213 10.61 -11.34 12.23
C LEU A 213 9.89 -10.07 12.70
N LYS A 214 10.62 -9.12 13.30
CA LYS A 214 10.06 -7.81 13.70
C LYS A 214 9.78 -6.91 12.50
N LEU A 215 10.73 -6.76 11.59
CA LEU A 215 10.63 -5.83 10.46
C LEU A 215 9.68 -6.34 9.37
N LEU A 216 9.70 -7.64 9.08
CA LEU A 216 8.83 -8.25 8.08
C LEU A 216 7.38 -8.37 8.57
N GLY A 217 7.18 -8.35 9.89
CA GLY A 217 5.86 -8.32 10.54
C GLY A 217 5.29 -6.92 10.75
N HIS A 218 6.00 -5.86 10.34
CA HIS A 218 5.62 -4.48 10.62
C HIS A 218 4.73 -3.90 9.50
N PRO A 219 3.54 -3.34 9.82
CA PRO A 219 2.80 -2.47 8.91
C PRO A 219 3.58 -1.18 8.63
N SER A 220 3.33 -0.52 7.50
CA SER A 220 4.04 0.72 7.14
C SER A 220 3.29 2.02 7.48
N SER A 221 1.97 1.93 7.65
CA SER A 221 1.10 3.10 7.80
C SER A 221 0.71 3.37 9.26
N SER A 222 0.61 4.65 9.60
CA SER A 222 0.01 5.13 10.84
C SER A 222 -1.51 5.09 10.84
N SER A 223 -2.17 4.85 9.70
CA SER A 223 -3.64 4.83 9.60
C SER A 223 -4.27 3.70 10.40
N CYS A 224 -3.51 2.65 10.73
CA CYS A 224 -3.90 1.64 11.74
C CYS A 224 -4.34 2.32 13.06
N CYS A 225 -3.66 3.41 13.43
CA CYS A 225 -3.99 4.22 14.59
C CYS A 225 -5.17 5.17 14.32
N GLU A 226 -5.28 5.75 13.12
CA GLU A 226 -6.41 6.62 12.74
C GLU A 226 -7.76 5.88 12.80
N ARG A 227 -7.79 4.60 12.42
CA ARG A 227 -8.98 3.74 12.59
C ARG A 227 -9.32 3.46 14.07
N ASN A 228 -8.33 3.46 14.96
CA ASN A 228 -8.57 3.44 16.41
C ASN A 228 -9.10 4.79 16.90
N TRP A 229 -8.67 5.92 16.31
CA TRP A 229 -9.16 7.26 16.65
C TRP A 229 -10.59 7.51 16.18
N SER A 230 -10.99 6.99 15.02
CA SER A 230 -12.39 7.03 14.57
C SER A 230 -13.29 6.25 15.55
N THR A 231 -12.82 5.10 16.03
CA THR A 231 -13.45 4.33 17.12
C THR A 231 -13.53 5.15 18.42
N TYR A 232 -12.45 5.83 18.80
CA TYR A 232 -12.42 6.70 19.98
C TYR A 232 -13.47 7.80 19.91
N ASN A 233 -13.72 8.40 18.74
CA ASN A 233 -14.78 9.40 18.56
C ASN A 233 -16.19 8.87 18.86
N PHE A 234 -16.45 7.57 18.68
CA PHE A 234 -17.72 6.95 19.08
C PHE A 234 -17.85 6.78 20.60
N ILE A 235 -16.74 6.55 21.29
CA ILE A 235 -16.67 6.33 22.73
C ILE A 235 -16.69 7.67 23.48
N HIS A 236 -15.93 8.64 23.01
CA HIS A 236 -15.76 9.96 23.61
C HIS A 236 -16.02 11.05 22.56
N SER A 237 -17.13 11.79 22.72
CA SER A 237 -17.49 12.89 21.83
C SER A 237 -17.90 14.12 22.63
N ILE A 238 -18.03 15.26 21.96
CA ILE A 238 -18.52 16.51 22.57
C ILE A 238 -19.88 16.30 23.29
N LYS A 239 -20.70 15.33 22.83
CA LYS A 239 -21.99 14.96 23.44
C LYS A 239 -21.89 13.84 24.50
N ARG A 240 -20.83 13.02 24.50
CA ARG A 240 -20.53 11.97 25.51
C ARG A 240 -19.18 12.27 26.17
N ASN A 241 -19.19 13.18 27.13
CA ASN A 241 -17.99 13.76 27.76
C ASN A 241 -17.76 13.34 29.23
N LYS A 242 -18.49 12.34 29.73
CA LYS A 242 -18.43 11.89 31.14
C LYS A 242 -17.52 10.66 31.37
N ILE A 243 -16.69 10.30 30.40
CA ILE A 243 -15.75 9.18 30.52
C ILE A 243 -14.37 9.75 30.87
N THR A 244 -13.67 9.14 31.82
CA THR A 244 -12.29 9.51 32.14
C THR A 244 -11.35 9.09 31.00
N PRO A 245 -10.26 9.82 30.73
CA PRO A 245 -9.30 9.45 29.68
C PRO A 245 -8.81 7.99 29.80
N GLU A 246 -8.49 7.54 31.00
CA GLU A 246 -8.09 6.15 31.28
C GLU A 246 -9.15 5.14 30.86
N ARG A 247 -10.43 5.40 31.17
CA ARG A 247 -11.51 4.49 30.79
C ARG A 247 -11.77 4.51 29.27
N ALA A 248 -11.53 5.64 28.61
CA ALA A 248 -11.65 5.74 27.16
C ALA A 248 -10.52 4.94 26.46
N GLU A 249 -9.29 5.01 26.99
CA GLU A 249 -8.15 4.20 26.53
C GLU A 249 -8.42 2.70 26.70
N ASP A 250 -8.88 2.26 27.87
CA ASP A 250 -9.26 0.86 28.12
C ASP A 250 -10.31 0.36 27.12
N LEU A 251 -11.32 1.19 26.83
CA LEU A 251 -12.40 0.83 25.91
C LEU A 251 -11.89 0.71 24.46
N VAL A 252 -11.01 1.61 24.02
CA VAL A 252 -10.35 1.47 22.71
C VAL A 252 -9.48 0.22 22.66
N PHE A 253 -8.67 -0.02 23.70
CA PHE A 253 -7.84 -1.21 23.77
C PHE A 253 -8.67 -2.50 23.66
N VAL A 254 -9.76 -2.61 24.43
CA VAL A 254 -10.65 -3.78 24.37
C VAL A 254 -11.31 -3.89 22.99
N HIS A 255 -11.83 -2.80 22.44
CA HIS A 255 -12.47 -2.80 21.13
C HIS A 255 -11.52 -3.24 20.01
N SER A 256 -10.33 -2.63 19.92
CA SER A 256 -9.33 -2.94 18.90
C SER A 256 -8.83 -4.38 19.02
N ASN A 257 -8.59 -4.88 20.23
CA ASN A 257 -8.14 -6.27 20.42
C ASN A 257 -9.24 -7.29 20.09
N LEU A 258 -10.50 -7.03 20.46
CA LEU A 258 -11.62 -7.89 20.08
C LEU A 258 -11.75 -7.98 18.56
N ARG A 259 -11.62 -6.85 17.87
CA ARG A 259 -11.62 -6.77 16.40
C ARG A 259 -10.48 -7.58 15.76
N LEU A 260 -9.25 -7.44 16.28
CA LEU A 260 -8.10 -8.21 15.82
C LEU A 260 -8.26 -9.71 16.06
N LEU A 261 -8.83 -10.11 17.20
CA LEU A 261 -9.09 -11.51 17.53
C LEU A 261 -10.22 -12.09 16.68
N SER A 262 -11.28 -11.34 16.39
CA SER A 262 -12.36 -11.81 15.50
C SER A 262 -11.86 -11.99 14.08
N ARG A 263 -11.06 -11.07 13.54
CA ARG A 263 -10.50 -11.16 12.17
C ARG A 263 -9.65 -12.41 11.92
N LYS A 264 -9.10 -13.02 12.98
CA LYS A 264 -8.33 -14.28 12.90
C LYS A 264 -9.20 -15.53 12.82
N ARG A 265 -10.51 -15.39 13.04
CA ARG A 265 -11.45 -16.50 13.08
C ARG A 265 -12.16 -16.65 11.73
N PRO A 266 -12.35 -17.88 11.22
CA PRO A 266 -13.05 -18.10 9.95
C PRO A 266 -14.50 -17.56 9.98
N GLU A 267 -15.15 -17.58 11.15
CA GLU A 267 -16.51 -17.07 11.34
C GLU A 267 -16.63 -15.56 11.06
N TYR A 268 -15.53 -14.80 11.11
CA TYR A 268 -15.55 -13.38 10.73
C TYR A 268 -15.67 -13.18 9.22
N LYS A 269 -15.21 -14.13 8.40
CA LYS A 269 -15.29 -14.07 6.94
C LYS A 269 -16.54 -14.77 6.40
N GLU A 270 -16.99 -15.82 7.07
CA GLU A 270 -18.01 -16.75 6.54
C GLU A 270 -19.27 -16.85 7.42
N GLY A 271 -19.29 -16.23 8.60
CA GLY A 271 -20.40 -16.33 9.55
C GLY A 271 -21.52 -15.30 9.34
N GLU A 272 -22.60 -15.45 10.11
CA GLU A 272 -23.75 -14.52 10.08
C GLU A 272 -23.39 -13.10 10.51
N THR A 273 -22.37 -12.95 11.38
CA THR A 273 -21.82 -11.65 11.81
C THR A 273 -20.52 -11.31 11.07
N HIS A 274 -20.39 -11.73 9.81
CA HIS A 274 -19.21 -11.44 9.03
C HIS A 274 -18.98 -9.93 8.97
N MET A 275 -17.73 -9.50 9.14
CA MET A 275 -17.33 -8.10 8.92
C MET A 275 -18.15 -7.07 9.73
N TRP A 276 -18.63 -7.45 10.93
CA TRP A 276 -19.49 -6.61 11.77
C TRP A 276 -18.90 -5.24 12.18
N ASP A 277 -17.59 -5.11 12.08
CA ASP A 277 -16.75 -3.95 12.39
C ASP A 277 -16.53 -3.01 11.19
N VAL A 278 -17.05 -3.38 10.02
CA VAL A 278 -16.94 -2.64 8.74
C VAL A 278 -18.16 -1.74 8.55
N GLY A 279 -17.98 -0.49 8.14
CA GLY A 279 -19.08 0.42 7.80
C GLY A 279 -19.79 1.12 8.97
N GLY A 280 -19.49 0.78 10.21
CA GLY A 280 -20.11 1.41 11.40
C GLY A 280 -21.65 1.43 11.37
N ASN A 281 -22.28 2.34 12.11
CA ASN A 281 -23.75 2.46 12.12
C ASN A 281 -24.36 3.00 10.80
N ALA A 282 -23.54 3.36 9.81
CA ALA A 282 -24.04 3.74 8.48
C ALA A 282 -24.63 2.53 7.73
N PHE A 283 -24.32 1.30 8.17
CA PHE A 283 -24.92 0.07 7.63
C PHE A 283 -26.44 -0.01 7.84
N ASN A 284 -27.00 0.66 8.86
CA ASN A 284 -28.46 0.72 9.04
C ASN A 284 -29.18 1.61 8.01
N SER A 285 -28.42 2.35 7.19
CA SER A 285 -28.93 3.12 6.04
C SER A 285 -28.69 2.40 4.70
N MET A 286 -28.17 1.17 4.74
CA MET A 286 -27.76 0.41 3.56
C MET A 286 -28.95 -0.25 2.86
N ASP A 287 -29.91 0.57 2.42
CA ASP A 287 -30.65 0.23 1.20
C ASP A 287 -29.64 0.33 0.05
N LEU A 288 -29.09 -0.81 -0.38
CA LEU A 288 -28.10 -0.96 -1.47
C LEU A 288 -28.50 -0.25 -2.79
N LYS A 289 -29.76 0.20 -2.91
CA LYS A 289 -30.29 0.92 -4.07
C LYS A 289 -30.08 2.43 -4.05
N ASN A 290 -29.75 3.03 -2.89
CA ASN A 290 -29.75 4.49 -2.70
C ASN A 290 -28.45 5.08 -2.14
N ALA A 291 -27.41 4.28 -1.86
CA ALA A 291 -26.14 4.81 -1.37
C ALA A 291 -25.35 5.48 -2.52
N GLY A 292 -24.99 6.75 -2.33
CA GLY A 292 -24.15 7.47 -3.29
C GLY A 292 -22.73 6.89 -3.33
N VAL A 293 -22.15 6.83 -4.52
CA VAL A 293 -20.76 6.38 -4.82
C VAL A 293 -19.70 6.95 -3.86
N LEU A 294 -19.95 8.12 -3.28
CA LEU A 294 -19.03 8.82 -2.35
C LEU A 294 -18.99 8.23 -0.92
N GLU A 295 -20.03 7.55 -0.44
CA GLU A 295 -19.99 6.89 0.87
C GLU A 295 -19.32 5.52 0.80
N ILE A 296 -19.48 4.83 -0.33
CA ILE A 296 -18.83 3.54 -0.61
C ILE A 296 -17.32 3.70 -0.80
N THR A 297 -16.88 4.81 -1.41
CA THR A 297 -15.45 5.08 -1.66
C THR A 297 -14.64 5.33 -0.38
N ASN A 298 -15.24 5.85 0.69
CA ASN A 298 -14.55 5.95 1.99
C ASN A 298 -14.27 4.57 2.61
N LEU A 299 -15.19 3.61 2.46
CA LEU A 299 -14.99 2.24 2.91
C LEU A 299 -13.94 1.50 2.08
N SER A 300 -13.93 1.78 0.77
CA SER A 300 -13.00 1.19 -0.20
C SER A 300 -11.55 1.67 -0.03
N LEU A 301 -11.34 2.88 0.50
CA LEU A 301 -10.02 3.42 0.83
C LEU A 301 -9.43 2.73 2.08
N ASP A 302 -10.23 2.57 3.14
CA ASP A 302 -9.77 2.02 4.42
C ASP A 302 -9.60 0.49 4.40
N GLU A 303 -10.34 -0.21 3.54
CA GLU A 303 -10.39 -1.68 3.51
C GLU A 303 -10.47 -2.22 2.07
N PRO A 304 -9.35 -2.23 1.31
CA PRO A 304 -9.32 -2.54 -0.13
C PRO A 304 -9.75 -3.97 -0.50
N ASP A 305 -9.62 -4.93 0.42
CA ASP A 305 -10.09 -6.32 0.23
C ASP A 305 -11.62 -6.42 0.07
N LEU A 306 -12.36 -5.34 0.38
CA LEU A 306 -13.83 -5.30 0.34
C LEU A 306 -14.43 -4.76 -0.95
N GLU A 307 -13.65 -4.11 -1.81
CA GLU A 307 -14.14 -3.65 -3.11
C GLU A 307 -14.65 -4.80 -3.97
N GLY A 308 -13.95 -5.94 -3.97
CA GLY A 308 -14.33 -7.11 -4.76
C GLY A 308 -15.67 -7.72 -4.33
N ILE A 309 -16.13 -7.49 -3.10
CA ILE A 309 -17.39 -8.03 -2.56
C ILE A 309 -18.54 -7.04 -2.78
N ILE A 310 -18.27 -5.74 -2.73
CA ILE A 310 -19.28 -4.69 -2.93
C ILE A 310 -19.67 -4.57 -4.41
N PHE A 311 -18.71 -4.67 -5.34
CA PHE A 311 -18.96 -4.51 -6.77
C PHE A 311 -19.38 -5.81 -7.50
N THR A 312 -19.36 -6.96 -6.84
CA THR A 312 -19.83 -8.25 -7.43
C THR A 312 -21.28 -8.59 -7.06
N HIS A 313 -21.90 -7.82 -6.16
CA HIS A 313 -23.31 -7.97 -5.82
C HIS A 313 -24.27 -7.20 -6.74
N ASP A 314 -23.75 -6.54 -7.78
CA ASP A 314 -24.51 -5.79 -8.80
C ASP A 314 -24.62 -6.55 -10.15
N GLU A 315 -24.50 -7.88 -10.16
CA GLU A 315 -24.97 -8.72 -11.29
C GLU A 315 -26.37 -9.33 -11.06
#